data_AF-A0A9D6FYZ7-F1
#
_entry.id   AF-A0A9D6FYZ7-F1
#
_cell.length_a   1.000
_cell.length_b   1.000
_cell.length_c   1.000
_cell.angle_alpha   90.00
_cell.angle_beta   90.00
_cell.angle_gamma   90.00
#
_symmetry.space_group_name_H-M   'P 1'
#
loop_
_entity.id
_entity.type
_entity.pdbx_description
1 polymer ?
#
loop_
_entity_poly.entity_id
_entity_poly.type
_entity_poly.pdbx_seq_one_letter_code
_entity_poly.pdbx_strand_id
1 'polypeptide(L)' 'LLMLVSAFAGRDCVLRAYHEAIAEKYRFYSFGDAMLIL' A
#
# COMPACT_ATOMS: atom_id res chain seq x y z
N LEU A 1 -7.41 -4.27 6.52
CA LEU A 1 -7.27 -3.93 5.07
C LEU A 1 -5.94 -4.39 4.51
N LEU A 2 -4.80 -4.08 5.14
CA LEU A 2 -3.48 -4.46 4.63
C LEU A 2 -3.34 -5.96 4.32
N MET A 3 -3.90 -6.84 5.17
CA MET A 3 -3.89 -8.30 4.93
C MET A 3 -4.69 -8.71 3.67
N LEU A 4 -5.81 -8.04 3.36
CA LEU A 4 -6.60 -8.32 2.16
C LEU A 4 -5.83 -7.90 0.89
N VAL A 5 -5.23 -6.71 0.92
CA VAL A 5 -4.36 -6.22 -0.16
C VAL A 5 -3.13 -7.13 -0.34
N SER A 6 -2.58 -7.63 0.76
CA SER A 6 -1.45 -8.58 0.75
C SER A 6 -1.82 -9.95 0.18
N ALA A 7 -3.08 -10.39 0.33
CA ALA A 7 -3.57 -11.61 -0.30
C ALA A 7 -3.74 -11.45 -1.83
N PHE A 8 -3.94 -10.22 -2.32
CA PHE A 8 -4.14 -9.92 -3.74
C PHE A 8 -2.81 -9.67 -4.48
N ALA A 9 -1.92 -8.86 -3.90
CA ALA A 9 -0.66 -8.43 -4.54
C ALA A 9 0.60 -9.11 -3.98
N GLY A 10 0.44 -10.01 -2.99
CA GLY A 10 1.55 -10.62 -2.28
C GLY A 10 2.13 -9.70 -1.18
N ARG A 11 2.47 -10.29 -0.04
CA ARG A 11 2.91 -9.55 1.15
C ARG A 11 4.17 -8.71 0.93
N ASP A 12 5.19 -9.27 0.30
CA ASP A 12 6.47 -8.57 0.10
C ASP A 12 6.35 -7.38 -0.85
N CYS A 13 5.53 -7.52 -1.90
CA CYS A 13 5.23 -6.43 -2.84
C CYS A 13 4.53 -5.28 -2.13
N VAL A 14 3.48 -5.58 -1.36
CA VAL A 14 2.71 -4.60 -0.60
C VAL A 14 3.59 -3.90 0.44
N LEU A 15 4.45 -4.63 1.16
CA LEU A 15 5.35 -4.04 2.15
C LEU A 15 6.38 -3.10 1.52
N ARG A 16 6.97 -3.49 0.39
CA ARG A 16 7.90 -2.61 -0.35
C ARG A 16 7.20 -1.35 -0.84
N ALA A 17 6.02 -1.48 -1.44
CA ALA A 17 5.23 -0.33 -1.89
C ALA A 17 4.82 0.58 -0.72
N TYR A 18 4.49 0.00 0.44
CA TYR A 18 4.16 0.75 1.65
C TYR A 18 5.35 1.55 2.18
N HIS A 19 6.55 0.97 2.17
CA HIS A 19 7.78 1.67 2.53
C HIS A 19 8.10 2.83 1.58
N GLU A 20 7.94 2.63 0.28
CA GLU A 20 8.12 3.68 -0.72
C GLU A 20 7.11 4.83 -0.50
N ALA A 21 5.84 4.49 -0.30
CA ALA A 21 4.79 5.47 -0.06
C ALA A 21 5.04 6.30 1.22
N ILE A 22 5.65 5.70 2.27
CA ILE A 22 6.07 6.45 3.46
C ILE A 22 7.23 7.40 3.14
N ALA A 23 8.23 6.94 2.38
CA ALA A 23 9.39 7.77 2.00
C ALA A 23 8.95 8.99 1.19
N GLU A 24 8.00 8.79 0.28
CA GLU A 24 7.39 9.83 -0.56
C GLU A 24 6.26 10.60 0.16
N LYS A 25 6.02 10.34 1.45
CA LYS A 25 5.03 11.05 2.29
C LYS A 25 3.60 11.02 1.76
N TYR A 26 3.20 9.90 1.16
CA TYR A 26 1.81 9.66 0.79
C TYR A 26 0.90 9.75 2.01
N ARG A 27 -0.32 10.24 1.79
CA ARG A 27 -1.36 10.29 2.81
C ARG A 27 -2.02 8.94 2.90
N PHE A 28 -2.11 8.39 4.10
CA PHE A 28 -2.78 7.11 4.34
C PHE A 28 -4.18 7.30 4.92
N TYR A 29 -4.91 6.20 5.03
CA TYR A 29 -6.25 6.11 5.66
C TYR A 29 -7.37 6.71 4.80
N SER A 30 -8.54 6.96 5.40
CA SER A 30 -9.81 7.17 4.70
C SER A 30 -9.86 8.32 3.69
N PHE A 31 -9.03 9.35 3.87
CA PHE A 31 -8.91 10.51 2.95
C PHE A 31 -7.49 10.68 2.43
N GLY A 32 -6.77 9.56 2.35
CA GLY A 32 -5.42 9.48 1.81
C GLY A 32 -5.41 9.27 0.30
N ASP A 33 -4.22 8.98 -0.20
CA ASP A 33 -3.97 8.59 -1.57
C ASP A 33 -4.41 7.14 -1.83
N ALA A 34 -4.52 6.78 -3.10
CA ALA A 34 -4.97 5.46 -3.53
C ALA A 34 -3.81 4.62 -4.11
N MET A 35 -3.94 3.29 -3.98
CA MET A 35 -3.06 2.32 -4.61
C MET A 35 -3.83 1.55 -5.68
N LEU A 36 -3.33 1.55 -6.91
CA LEU A 36 -3.85 0.73 -8.00
C LEU A 36 -3.01 -0.55 -8.11
N ILE A 37 -3.68 -1.70 -8.18
CA ILE A 37 -3.07 -3.03 -8.32
C ILE A 37 -3.61 -3.62 -9.62
N LEU A 38 -2.70 -4.02 -10.54
CA LEU A 38 -3.01 -4.56 -11.87
C LEU A 38 -2.50 -6.00 -12.00
#